data_AF-A0A6B3CTL4-F1
#
_entry.id   AF-A0A6B3CTL4-F1
#
_cell.length_a   1.000
_cell.length_b   1.000
_cell.length_c   1.000
_cell.angle_alpha   90.00
_cell.angle_beta   90.00
_cell.angle_gamma   90.00
#
_symmetry.space_group_name_H-M   'P 1'
#
loop_
_entity.id
_entity.type
_entity.pdbx_description
1 polymer ?
#
loop_
_entity_poly.entity_id
_entity_poly.type
_entity_poly.pdbx_seq_one_letter_code
_entity_poly.pdbx_strand_id
1 'polypeptide(L)' 'TGGTAEASLELIRRAGAEVAGLAVLMELGFLGGRARLEPHLAGAPLKALLTV' A
#
# COMPACT_ATOMS: atom_id res chain seq x y z
N THR A 1 -4.85 -0.82 -9.12
CA THR A 1 -5.75 0.20 -8.53
C THR A 1 -5.54 0.39 -7.03
N GLY A 2 -5.20 -0.66 -6.26
CA GLY A 2 -4.76 -0.51 -4.85
C GLY A 2 -5.86 -0.57 -3.78
N GLY A 3 -7.14 -0.66 -4.16
CA GLY A 3 -8.26 -0.57 -3.20
C GLY A 3 -8.26 -1.60 -2.07
N THR A 4 -7.88 -2.86 -2.33
CA THR A 4 -7.78 -3.88 -1.28
C THR A 4 -6.70 -3.55 -0.27
N ALA A 5 -5.53 -3.09 -0.73
CA ALA A 5 -4.44 -2.69 0.15
C ALA A 5 -4.85 -1.49 1.01
N GLU A 6 -5.52 -0.49 0.43
CA GLU A 6 -6.05 0.66 1.18
C GLU A 6 -7.02 0.23 2.28
N ALA A 7 -7.98 -0.65 1.97
CA ALA A 7 -8.92 -1.16 2.96
C ALA A 7 -8.21 -1.91 4.11
N SER A 8 -7.20 -2.73 3.79
CA SER A 8 -6.39 -3.41 4.79
C SER A 8 -5.58 -2.45 5.67
N LEU A 9 -4.96 -1.41 5.09
CA LEU A 9 -4.23 -0.38 5.83
C LEU A 9 -5.16 0.37 6.79
N GLU A 10 -6.37 0.71 6.34
CA GLU A 10 -7.37 1.37 7.17
C GLU A 10 -7.83 0.46 8.34
N LEU A 11 -7.97 -0.85 8.12
CA LEU A 11 -8.29 -1.79 9.18
C LEU A 11 -7.18 -1.87 10.25
N ILE A 12 -5.91 -1.92 9.84
CA ILE A 12 -4.76 -1.93 10.75
C ILE A 12 -4.75 -0.65 11.60
N ARG A 13 -4.94 0.52 10.95
CA ARG A 13 -5.00 1.82 11.63
C ARG A 13 -6.15 1.88 12.64
N ARG A 14 -7.35 1.40 12.27
CA ARG A 14 -8.51 1.34 13.18
C ARG A 14 -8.29 0.40 14.36
N ALA A 15 -7.44 -0.59 14.22
CA ALA A 15 -7.03 -1.48 15.32
C ALA A 15 -6.01 -0.83 16.27
N GLY A 16 -5.59 0.42 16.02
CA GLY A 16 -4.58 1.12 16.81
C GLY A 16 -3.15 0.66 16.54
N ALA A 17 -2.92 -0.05 15.44
CA ALA A 17 -1.60 -0.53 15.05
C ALA A 17 -0.96 0.37 13.98
N GLU A 18 0.37 0.33 13.93
CA GLU A 18 1.17 1.00 12.91
C GLU A 18 1.51 0.05 11.78
N VAL A 19 1.56 0.57 10.55
CA VAL A 19 1.92 -0.19 9.36
C VAL A 19 3.44 -0.18 9.23
N ALA A 20 4.06 -1.36 9.29
CA ALA A 20 5.51 -1.49 9.07
C ALA A 20 5.93 -1.35 7.59
N GLY A 21 5.01 -1.58 6.67
CA GLY A 21 5.23 -1.46 5.23
C GLY A 21 4.22 -2.28 4.41
N LEU A 22 4.24 -2.08 3.09
CA LEU A 22 3.48 -2.85 2.13
C LEU A 22 4.43 -3.48 1.11
N ALA A 23 4.32 -4.79 0.91
CA ALA A 23 5.09 -5.52 -0.08
C ALA A 23 4.15 -6.19 -1.08
N VAL A 24 4.45 -6.05 -2.37
CA VAL A 24 3.74 -6.72 -3.46
C VAL A 24 4.74 -7.41 -4.38
N LEU A 25 4.34 -8.56 -4.93
CA LEU A 25 5.17 -9.24 -5.92
C LEU A 25 5.25 -8.45 -7.23
N MET A 26 4.12 -7.90 -7.67
CA MET A 26 3.99 -7.20 -8.94
C MET A 26 3.19 -5.91 -8.77
N GLU A 27 3.71 -4.82 -9.31
CA GLU A 27 3.04 -3.53 -9.43
C GLU A 27 2.69 -3.26 -10.89
N LEU A 28 1.42 -2.95 -11.15
CA LEU A 28 0.95 -2.48 -12.46
C LEU A 28 0.94 -0.94 -12.44
N GLY A 29 2.03 -0.32 -12.89
CA GLY A 29 2.30 1.12 -12.75
C GLY A 29 1.24 1.99 -13.43
N PHE A 30 0.73 1.54 -14.58
CA PHE A 30 -0.33 2.23 -15.32
C PHE A 30 -1.67 2.35 -14.56
N LEU A 31 -1.86 1.61 -13.46
CA LEU A 31 -3.06 1.70 -12.63
C LEU A 31 -2.97 2.74 -11.49
N GLY A 32 -1.84 3.43 -11.32
CA GLY A 32 -1.68 4.50 -10.32
C GLY A 32 -1.86 4.06 -8.85
N GLY A 33 -1.73 2.77 -8.55
CA GLY A 33 -2.02 2.23 -7.22
C GLY A 33 -1.11 2.77 -6.11
N ARG A 34 0.17 3.02 -6.41
CA ARG A 34 1.14 3.54 -5.45
C ARG A 34 0.77 4.94 -4.94
N ALA A 35 0.45 5.86 -5.84
CA ALA A 35 0.07 7.23 -5.48
C ALA A 35 -1.19 7.26 -4.59
N ARG A 36 -2.14 6.34 -4.82
CA ARG A 36 -3.32 6.18 -3.97
C ARG A 36 -2.99 5.70 -2.56
N LEU A 37 -1.96 4.86 -2.39
CA LEU A 37 -1.61 4.24 -1.11
C LEU A 37 -0.65 5.09 -0.27
N GLU A 38 0.10 6.00 -0.88
CA GLU A 38 1.09 6.84 -0.20
C GLU A 38 0.55 7.57 1.04
N PRO A 39 -0.66 8.20 1.02
CA PRO A 39 -1.21 8.83 2.22
C PRO A 39 -1.55 7.85 3.36
N HIS A 40 -1.83 6.58 3.04
CA HIS A 40 -2.22 5.56 4.01
C HIS A 40 -1.02 4.86 4.66
N LEU A 41 0.18 5.03 4.10
CA LEU A 41 1.39 4.39 4.60
C LEU A 41 2.08 5.21 5.68
N ALA A 42 1.78 6.50 5.83
CA ALA A 42 2.38 7.37 6.84
C ALA A 42 3.93 7.28 6.91
N GLY A 43 4.59 7.16 5.75
CA GLY A 43 6.04 6.99 5.64
C GLY A 43 6.55 5.55 5.65
N ALA A 44 5.67 4.56 5.90
CA ALA A 44 6.02 3.15 5.78
C ALA A 44 6.37 2.79 4.33
N PRO A 45 7.38 1.92 4.12
CA PRO A 45 7.85 1.59 2.77
C PRO A 45 6.82 0.80 1.97
N LEU A 46 6.66 1.14 0.69
CA LEU A 46 6.01 0.30 -0.31
C LEU A 46 7.06 -0.29 -1.26
N LYS A 47 7.26 -1.61 -1.20
CA LYS A 47 8.17 -2.36 -2.08
C LYS A 47 7.41 -3.22 -3.08
N ALA A 48 7.83 -3.15 -4.34
CA ALA A 48 7.41 -4.08 -5.39
C ALA A 48 8.64 -4.86 -5.87
N LEU A 49 8.51 -6.16 -6.10
CA LEU A 49 9.60 -6.97 -6.66
C LEU A 49 9.70 -6.85 -8.19
N LEU A 50 8.57 -6.61 -8.86
CA LEU A 50 8.47 -6.38 -10.29
C LEU A 50 7.50 -5.22 -10.55
N THR A 51 7.85 -4.34 -11.49
CA THR A 51 6.97 -3.26 -11.97
C THR A 51 6.73 -3.43 -13.46
N VAL A 52 5.46 -3.35 -13.87
CA VAL A 52 4.98 -3.44 -15.26
C VAL A 52 4.17 -2.21 -15.62
#